data_AF-A0A1I0NXU5-F1
#
_entry.id   AF-A0A1I0NXU5-F1
#
_cell.length_a   1.000
_cell.length_b   1.000
_cell.length_c   1.000
_cell.angle_alpha   90.00
_cell.angle_beta   90.00
_cell.angle_gamma   90.00
#
_symmetry.space_group_name_H-M   'P 1'
#
loop_
_entity.id
_entity.type
_entity.pdbx_description
1 polymer ?
#
loop_
_entity_poly.entity_id
_entity_poly.type
_entity_poly.pdbx_seq_one_letter_code
_entity_poly.pdbx_strand_id
1 'polypeptide(L)' 'MPLPPAFVGGLPGGMELAVIFLILLLILVPVALVVLALQYLRDGSGDSELERRVENLEGQVEVLREELRDHEGD' A
#
# COMPACT_ATOMS: atom_id res chain seq x y z
N MET A 1 15.80 -49.16 6.33
CA MET A 1 14.99 -48.81 7.53
C MET A 1 13.70 -48.16 7.03
N PRO A 2 12.53 -48.46 7.62
CA PRO A 2 11.32 -47.71 7.30
C PRO A 2 11.49 -46.26 7.76
N LEU A 3 11.07 -45.32 6.91
CA LEU A 3 11.03 -43.91 7.28
C LEU A 3 9.97 -43.74 8.38
N PRO A 4 10.28 -43.02 9.47
CA PRO A 4 9.29 -42.74 10.51
C PRO A 4 8.08 -42.02 9.90
N PRO A 5 6.87 -42.24 10.44
CA PRO A 5 5.66 -41.61 9.92
C PRO A 5 5.78 -40.08 10.02
N ALA A 6 5.44 -39.39 8.92
CA ALA A 6 5.44 -37.93 8.79
C ALA A 6 4.40 -37.21 9.68
N PHE A 7 3.48 -37.98 10.29
CA PHE A 7 2.46 -37.43 11.18
C PHE A 7 2.43 -38.26 12.46
N VAL A 8 2.81 -37.64 13.58
CA VAL A 8 2.68 -38.22 14.91
C VAL A 8 1.44 -37.61 15.56
N GLY A 9 0.37 -38.40 15.68
CA GLY A 9 -0.86 -37.97 16.37
C GLY A 9 -1.65 -36.86 15.67
N GLY A 10 -1.48 -36.65 14.36
CA GLY A 10 -2.18 -35.63 13.58
C GLY A 10 -1.59 -34.22 13.68
N LEU A 11 -0.54 -34.04 14.48
CA LEU A 11 0.25 -32.81 14.50
C LEU A 11 1.39 -32.92 13.48
N PRO A 12 1.56 -31.93 12.59
CA PRO A 12 2.72 -31.86 11.73
C PRO A 12 3.98 -31.72 12.59
N GLY A 13 5.01 -32.50 12.28
CA GLY A 13 6.32 -32.39 12.91
C GLY A 13 7.11 -31.19 12.39
N GLY A 14 8.38 -31.11 12.80
CA GLY A 14 9.24 -29.96 12.47
C GLY A 14 9.50 -29.78 10.98
N MET A 15 9.64 -30.88 10.23
CA MET A 15 9.90 -30.81 8.78
C MET A 15 8.63 -30.44 8.00
N GLU A 16 7.47 -30.93 8.42
CA GLU A 16 6.18 -30.57 7.83
C GLU A 16 5.86 -29.10 8.06
N LEU A 17 6.12 -28.56 9.26
CA LEU A 17 5.98 -27.14 9.56
C LEU A 17 6.86 -26.27 8.66
N ALA A 18 8.10 -26.70 8.40
CA ALA A 18 9.00 -25.98 7.49
C ALA A 18 8.45 -25.95 6.06
N VAL A 19 7.85 -27.05 5.58
CA VAL A 19 7.22 -27.11 4.26
C VAL A 19 5.98 -26.23 4.19
N ILE A 20 5.10 -26.28 5.20
CA ILE A 20 3.93 -25.40 5.28
C ILE A 20 4.35 -23.94 5.26
N PHE A 21 5.37 -23.58 6.06
CA PHE A 21 5.91 -22.24 6.10
C PHE A 21 6.49 -21.81 4.75
N LEU A 22 7.22 -22.70 4.07
CA LEU A 22 7.75 -22.44 2.73
C LEU A 22 6.62 -22.21 1.71
N ILE A 23 5.55 -23.01 1.76
CA ILE A 23 4.36 -22.83 0.90
C ILE A 23 3.71 -21.48 1.17
N LEU A 24 3.55 -21.11 2.44
CA LEU A 24 2.99 -19.81 2.82
C LEU A 24 3.86 -18.67 2.29
N LEU A 25 5.18 -18.76 2.40
CA LEU A 25 6.09 -17.76 1.82
C LEU A 25 5.97 -17.70 0.29
N LEU A 26 5.91 -18.84 -0.38
CA LEU A 26 5.79 -18.91 -1.84
C LEU A 26 4.53 -18.19 -2.35
N ILE A 27 3.46 -18.15 -1.55
CA ILE A 27 2.21 -17.45 -1.89
C ILE A 27 2.24 -16.01 -1.41
N LEU A 28 2.64 -15.78 -0.15
CA LEU A 28 2.57 -14.47 0.49
C LEU A 28 3.54 -13.47 -0.15
N VAL A 29 4.76 -13.90 -0.51
CA VAL A 29 5.78 -13.04 -1.12
C VAL A 29 5.32 -12.44 -2.44
N PRO A 30 4.88 -13.20 -3.46
CA PRO A 30 4.42 -12.59 -4.72
C PRO A 30 3.18 -11.72 -4.52
N VAL A 31 2.25 -12.11 -3.64
CA VAL A 31 1.09 -11.26 -3.31
C VAL A 31 1.53 -9.94 -2.69
N ALA A 32 2.43 -9.97 -1.72
CA ALA A 32 2.96 -8.77 -1.08
C ALA A 32 3.71 -7.87 -2.07
N LEU A 33 4.50 -8.46 -2.99
CA LEU A 33 5.18 -7.71 -4.04
C LEU A 33 4.20 -7.01 -4.99
N VAL A 34 3.12 -7.69 -5.40
CA VAL A 34 2.07 -7.07 -6.23
C VAL A 34 1.39 -5.92 -5.50
N VAL A 35 1.01 -6.12 -4.23
CA VAL A 35 0.37 -5.08 -3.42
C VAL A 35 1.30 -3.87 -3.25
N LEU A 36 2.59 -4.10 -2.98
CA LEU A 36 3.57 -3.03 -2.84
C LEU A 36 3.79 -2.28 -4.16
N ALA A 37 3.87 -3.01 -5.28
CA ALA A 37 3.99 -2.41 -6.60
C ALA A 37 2.77 -1.53 -6.94
N LEU A 38 1.55 -2.00 -6.63
CA LEU A 38 0.33 -1.23 -6.85
C LEU A 38 0.29 0.04 -6.00
N GLN A 39 0.71 -0.03 -4.74
CA GLN A 39 0.81 1.15 -3.88
C GLN A 39 1.86 2.13 -4.41
N TYR A 40 3.04 1.64 -4.78
CA TYR A 40 4.09 2.49 -5.35
C TYR A 40 3.64 3.18 -6.66
N LEU A 41 2.94 2.44 -7.54
CA LEU A 41 2.38 3.04 -8.75
C LEU A 41 1.32 4.08 -8.42
N ARG A 42 0.43 3.80 -7.46
CA ARG A 42 -0.63 4.72 -7.04
C ARG A 42 -0.06 6.02 -6.46
N ASP A 43 0.93 5.92 -5.58
CA ASP A 43 1.54 7.07 -4.92
C ASP A 43 2.40 7.88 -5.90
N GLY A 44 3.06 7.21 -6.85
CA GLY A 44 3.93 7.86 -7.83
C GLY A 44 3.23 8.59 -8.98
N SER A 45 1.93 8.35 -9.22
CA SER A 45 1.27 8.79 -10.48
C SER A 45 0.13 9.80 -10.33
N GLY A 46 -0.29 10.18 -9.12
CA GLY A 46 -1.47 11.05 -8.97
C GLY A 46 -1.38 12.14 -7.91
N ASP A 47 -0.77 11.88 -6.77
CA ASP A 47 -0.91 12.78 -5.62
C ASP A 47 -0.14 14.09 -5.81
N SER A 48 1.12 14.05 -6.26
CA SER A 48 1.92 15.29 -6.35
C SER A 48 1.44 16.29 -7.41
N GLU A 49 0.72 15.86 -8.45
CA GLU A 49 0.17 16.77 -9.46
C GLU A 49 -1.21 17.29 -9.05
N LEU A 50 -2.08 16.43 -8.52
CA LEU A 50 -3.36 16.88 -7.96
C LEU A 50 -3.13 17.85 -6.80
N GLU A 51 -2.22 17.54 -5.89
CA GLU A 51 -1.94 18.35 -4.71
C GLU A 51 -1.36 19.72 -5.10
N ARG A 52 -0.43 19.78 -6.07
CA ARG A 52 0.04 21.07 -6.63
C ARG A 52 -1.07 21.87 -7.30
N ARG A 53 -2.01 21.21 -7.99
CA ARG A 53 -3.16 21.88 -8.64
C ARG A 53 -4.14 22.41 -7.60
N VAL A 54 -4.38 21.65 -6.53
CA VAL A 54 -5.23 22.07 -5.40
C VAL A 54 -4.59 23.27 -4.70
N GLU A 55 -3.30 23.19 -4.34
CA GLU A 55 -2.57 24.30 -3.71
C GLU A 55 -2.60 25.57 -4.58
N ASN A 56 -2.42 25.44 -5.89
CA ASN A 56 -2.50 26.56 -6.82
C ASN A 56 -3.92 27.17 -6.89
N LEU A 57 -4.97 26.34 -6.90
CA LEU A 57 -6.36 26.79 -6.92
C LEU A 57 -6.75 27.47 -5.61
N GLU A 58 -6.34 26.92 -4.47
CA GLU A 58 -6.56 27.50 -3.15
C GLU A 58 -5.89 28.88 -3.04
N GLY A 59 -4.65 29.02 -3.52
CA GLY A 59 -3.97 30.31 -3.57
C GLY A 59 -4.67 31.34 -4.47
N GLN A 60 -5.19 30.93 -5.63
CA GLN A 60 -5.96 31.82 -6.50
C GLN A 60 -7.27 32.27 -5.85
N VAL A 61 -7.96 31.37 -5.14
CA VAL A 61 -9.20 31.72 -4.41
C VAL A 61 -8.92 32.70 -3.28
N GLU A 62 -7.82 32.54 -2.54
CA GLU A 62 -7.41 33.47 -1.47
C GLU A 62 -7.20 34.88 -2.04
N VAL A 63 -6.43 35.00 -3.12
CA VAL A 63 -6.16 36.29 -3.79
C VAL A 63 -7.45 36.93 -4.29
N LEU A 64 -8.31 36.17 -4.97
CA LEU A 64 -9.55 36.70 -5.54
C LEU A 64 -10.55 37.12 -4.45
N ARG A 65 -10.53 36.42 -3.30
CA ARG A 65 -11.37 36.76 -2.14
C ARG A 65 -10.88 38.03 -1.45
N GLU A 66 -9.57 38.24 -1.40
CA GLU A 66 -8.99 39.47 -0.86
C GLU A 66 -9.30 40.67 -1.77
N GLU A 67 -9.15 40.51 -3.10
CA GLU A 67 -9.52 41.56 -4.07
C GLU A 67 -11.01 41.94 -3.98
N LEU A 68 -11.91 40.97 -3.83
CA LEU A 68 -13.34 41.21 -3.64
C LEU A 68 -13.62 41.95 -2.33
N ARG A 69 -12.93 41.59 -1.24
CA ARG A 69 -13.08 42.26 0.06
C ARG A 69 -12.60 43.72 -0.02
N ASP A 70 -11.51 43.97 -0.72
CA ASP A 70 -10.99 45.33 -0.93
C ASP A 70 -11.94 46.17 -1.82
N HIS A 71 -12.63 45.56 -2.78
CA HIS A 71 -13.64 46.24 -3.62
C HIS A 71 -14.99 46.46 -2.92
N GLU A 72 -15.42 45.58 -2.01
CA GLU A 72 -16.67 45.76 -1.23
C GLU A 72 -16.48 46.65 0.02
N GLY A 73 -15.23 46.91 0.43
CA GLY A 73 -14.88 47.71 1.59
C GLY A 73 -14.69 49.22 1.35
N ASP A 74 -14.72 49.67 0.09
CA ASP A 74 -14.72 51.08 -0.36
C ASP A 74 -16.14 51.54 -0.75
#